data_AF-A0A6V7ISE6-F1
#
_entry.id   AF-A0A6V7ISE6-F1
#
_cell.length_a   1.000
_cell.length_b   1.000
_cell.length_c   1.000
_cell.angle_alpha   90.00
_cell.angle_beta   90.00
_cell.angle_gamma   90.00
#
_symmetry.space_group_name_H-M   'P 1'
#
loop_
_entity.id
_entity.type
_entity.pdbx_description
1 polymer ?
#
loop_
_entity_poly.entity_id
_entity_poly.type
_entity_poly.pdbx_seq_one_letter_code
_entity_poly.pdbx_strand_id
1 'polypeptide(L)'
;VGLMALMDPPRPTVPDAVYKCRLAGVKVIMVTGDHPDTARAIAKAVGIITEDPQVDSGHSIVITGPELRELQENELDTLIRIHPEIVFARTSPVQKLQIVESCQRLHLITAVTGDGVNDSPALKKADIGVSMGIT
;
A
#
# COMPACT_ATOMS: atom_id res chain seq x y z
N VAL A 1 23.70 10.85 29.10
CA VAL A 1 22.70 11.30 28.09
C VAL A 1 22.49 10.14 27.12
N GLY A 2 21.24 9.80 26.80
CA GLY A 2 20.91 8.69 25.90
C GLY A 2 19.63 9.01 25.13
N LEU A 3 19.49 8.41 23.95
CA LEU A 3 18.32 8.53 23.07
C LEU A 3 17.56 7.20 23.06
N MET A 4 16.24 7.28 22.99
CA MET A 4 15.34 6.13 22.76
C MET A 4 14.36 6.49 21.65
N ALA A 5 14.06 5.52 20.80
CA ALA A 5 13.07 5.62 19.73
C ALA A 5 12.06 4.47 19.87
N LEU A 6 10.80 4.75 19.50
CA LEU A 6 9.74 3.76 19.42
C LEU A 6 9.24 3.69 17.98
N MET A 7 8.97 2.48 17.52
CA MET A 7 8.35 2.21 16.23
C MET A 7 7.36 1.06 16.38
N ASP A 8 6.35 1.02 15.53
CA ASP A 8 5.46 -0.14 15.41
C ASP A 8 6.08 -1.13 14.39
N PRO A 9 6.61 -2.29 14.83
CA PRO A 9 7.29 -3.21 13.94
C PRO A 9 6.28 -4.03 13.11
N PRO A 10 6.63 -4.42 11.86
CA PRO A 10 5.81 -5.36 11.11
C PRO A 10 5.78 -6.72 11.82
N ARG A 11 4.68 -7.46 11.65
CA ARG A 11 4.61 -8.84 12.17
C ARG A 11 5.71 -9.69 11.55
N PRO A 12 6.34 -10.62 12.31
CA PRO A 12 7.48 -11.40 11.83
C PRO A 12 7.22 -12.19 10.54
N THR A 13 5.98 -12.59 10.28
CA THR A 13 5.58 -13.38 9.11
C THR A 13 5.28 -12.54 7.87
N VAL A 14 5.15 -11.22 8.00
CA VAL A 14 4.75 -10.34 6.89
C VAL A 14 5.80 -10.30 5.77
N PRO A 15 7.11 -10.17 6.04
CA PRO A 15 8.11 -10.15 4.96
C PRO A 15 8.08 -11.43 4.08
N ASP A 16 7.95 -12.61 4.70
CA ASP A 16 7.86 -13.89 3.97
C ASP A 16 6.56 -13.98 3.15
N ALA A 17 5.43 -13.49 3.70
CA ALA A 17 4.17 -13.44 2.97
C ALA A 17 4.24 -12.52 1.74
N VAL A 18 4.80 -11.31 1.90
CA VAL A 18 5.00 -10.38 0.77
C VAL A 18 5.92 -10.99 -0.29
N TYR A 19 7.01 -11.63 0.14
CA TYR A 19 7.93 -12.32 -0.78
C TYR A 19 7.22 -13.41 -1.59
N LYS A 20 6.44 -14.27 -0.94
CA LYS A 20 5.66 -15.34 -1.61
C LYS A 20 4.64 -14.78 -2.60
N CYS A 21 3.93 -13.71 -2.24
CA CYS A 21 3.01 -13.03 -3.15
C CYS A 21 3.74 -12.52 -4.40
N ARG A 22 4.90 -11.87 -4.23
CA ARG A 22 5.70 -11.38 -5.35
C ARG A 22 6.22 -12.51 -6.25
N LEU A 23 6.69 -13.61 -5.66
CA LEU A 23 7.11 -14.80 -6.42
C LEU A 23 5.97 -15.39 -7.26
N ALA A 24 4.73 -15.30 -6.78
CA ALA A 24 3.54 -15.72 -7.50
C ALA A 24 3.08 -14.71 -8.58
N GLY A 25 3.82 -13.60 -8.78
CA GLY A 25 3.44 -12.53 -9.71
C GLY A 25 2.33 -11.61 -9.20
N VAL A 26 2.01 -11.65 -7.90
CA VAL A 26 1.01 -10.78 -7.30
C VAL A 26 1.64 -9.44 -6.97
N LYS A 27 1.08 -8.36 -7.51
CA LYS A 27 1.46 -7.00 -7.18
C LYS A 27 0.96 -6.63 -5.78
N VAL A 28 1.87 -6.30 -4.88
CA VAL A 28 1.55 -5.89 -3.50
C VAL A 28 1.64 -4.37 -3.38
N ILE A 29 0.56 -3.72 -2.94
CA ILE A 29 0.47 -2.27 -2.77
C ILE A 29 0.18 -1.98 -1.29
N MET A 30 0.94 -1.07 -0.67
CA MET A 30 0.65 -0.60 0.69
C MET A 30 -0.33 0.58 0.64
N VAL A 31 -1.36 0.56 1.49
CA VAL A 31 -2.32 1.66 1.65
C VAL A 31 -2.52 1.97 3.14
N THR A 32 -1.92 3.05 3.63
CA THR A 32 -1.93 3.43 5.06
C THR A 32 -2.33 4.88 5.30
N GLY A 33 -2.81 5.16 6.50
CA GLY A 33 -3.05 6.51 7.04
C GLY A 33 -1.80 7.14 7.66
N ASP A 34 -0.69 6.41 7.75
CA ASP A 34 0.55 6.85 8.39
C ASP A 34 1.31 7.92 7.58
N HIS A 35 2.31 8.51 8.23
CA HIS A 35 3.24 9.44 7.58
C HIS A 35 4.03 8.76 6.44
N PRO A 36 4.29 9.43 5.31
CA PRO A 36 4.99 8.85 4.17
C PRO A 36 6.38 8.27 4.51
N ASP A 37 7.13 8.89 5.41
CA ASP A 37 8.44 8.38 5.82
C ASP A 37 8.33 7.06 6.59
N THR A 38 7.36 6.94 7.50
CA THR A 38 7.09 5.70 8.24
C THR A 38 6.61 4.62 7.27
N ALA A 39 5.64 4.94 6.41
CA ALA A 39 5.12 4.01 5.41
C ALA A 39 6.23 3.50 4.49
N ARG A 40 7.12 4.38 4.01
CA ARG A 40 8.27 4.02 3.19
C ARG A 40 9.24 3.11 3.94
N ALA A 41 9.55 3.42 5.19
CA ALA A 41 10.45 2.60 6.02
C ALA A 41 9.89 1.19 6.25
N ILE A 42 8.60 1.08 6.59
CA ILE A 42 7.93 -0.21 6.78
C ILE A 42 7.83 -0.96 5.45
N ALA A 43 7.46 -0.30 4.36
CA ALA A 43 7.37 -0.91 3.02
C ALA A 43 8.71 -1.52 2.57
N LYS A 44 9.84 -0.85 2.86
CA LYS A 44 11.18 -1.42 2.65
C LYS A 44 11.44 -2.62 3.55
N ALA A 45 11.12 -2.50 4.84
CA ALA A 45 11.34 -3.57 5.81
C ALA A 45 10.56 -4.86 5.49
N VAL A 46 9.37 -4.74 4.88
CA VAL A 46 8.55 -5.90 4.47
C VAL A 46 8.73 -6.33 3.02
N GLY A 47 9.57 -5.64 2.24
CA GLY A 47 9.86 -5.99 0.84
C GLY A 47 8.76 -5.61 -0.17
N ILE A 48 7.91 -4.63 0.14
CA ILE A 48 7.00 -4.00 -0.83
C ILE A 48 7.79 -3.06 -1.75
N ILE A 49 8.73 -2.30 -1.18
CA ILE A 49 9.72 -1.53 -1.91
C ILE A 49 11.05 -2.28 -1.82
N THR A 50 11.67 -2.65 -2.94
CA THR A 50 13.01 -3.27 -2.95
C THR A 50 14.13 -2.27 -3.15
N GLU A 51 13.86 -1.15 -3.83
CA GLU A 51 14.85 -0.13 -4.19
C GLU A 51 14.40 1.26 -3.75
N ASP A 52 15.34 2.13 -3.39
CA ASP A 52 15.01 3.46 -2.85
C ASP A 52 14.41 4.37 -3.94
N PRO A 53 13.17 4.88 -3.78
CA PRO A 53 12.54 5.76 -4.77
C PRO A 53 13.35 7.03 -5.11
N GLN A 54 14.22 7.47 -4.21
CA GLN A 54 15.06 8.66 -4.40
C GLN A 54 16.34 8.38 -5.21
N VAL A 55 16.71 7.11 -5.37
CA VAL A 55 17.98 6.69 -5.97
C VAL A 55 17.77 6.03 -7.35
N ASP A 56 16.60 5.43 -7.60
CA ASP A 56 16.37 4.64 -8.81
C ASP A 56 15.15 5.02 -9.67
N SER A 57 15.21 4.53 -10.90
CA SER A 57 14.65 5.01 -12.17
C SER A 57 13.11 4.95 -12.33
N GLY A 58 12.34 5.31 -11.30
CA GLY A 58 10.87 5.32 -11.37
C GLY A 58 10.22 3.94 -11.20
N HIS A 59 10.89 2.99 -10.55
CA HIS A 59 10.35 1.65 -10.26
C HIS A 59 9.39 1.66 -9.06
N SER A 60 9.73 2.43 -8.04
CA SER A 60 8.96 2.58 -6.80
C SER A 60 8.45 4.01 -6.63
N ILE A 61 7.24 4.16 -6.10
CA ILE A 61 6.64 5.48 -5.84
C ILE A 61 5.91 5.50 -4.50
N VAL A 62 5.99 6.63 -3.81
CA VAL A 62 5.19 6.95 -2.63
C VAL A 62 4.27 8.11 -2.99
N ILE A 63 2.96 7.90 -2.84
CA ILE A 63 1.92 8.90 -3.12
C ILE A 63 1.18 9.19 -1.83
N THR A 64 1.06 10.45 -1.46
CA THR A 64 0.34 10.88 -0.26
C THR A 64 -1.14 11.13 -0.56
N GLY A 65 -1.98 11.07 0.48
CA GLY A 65 -3.41 11.40 0.37
C GLY A 65 -3.68 12.78 -0.25
N PRO A 66 -2.95 13.86 0.09
CA PRO A 66 -3.07 15.14 -0.60
C PRO A 66 -2.77 15.06 -2.10
N GLU A 67 -1.65 14.44 -2.50
CA GLU A 67 -1.29 14.27 -3.92
C GLU A 67 -2.35 13.43 -4.65
N LEU A 68 -2.81 12.34 -4.04
CA LEU A 68 -3.86 11.47 -4.58
C LEU A 68 -5.18 12.22 -4.84
N ARG A 69 -5.47 13.28 -4.08
CA ARG A 69 -6.68 14.10 -4.28
C ARG A 69 -6.58 14.98 -5.52
N GLU A 70 -5.37 15.36 -5.90
CA GLU A 70 -5.11 16.22 -7.06
C GLU A 70 -5.08 15.41 -8.36
N LEU A 71 -4.85 14.10 -8.27
CA LEU A 71 -4.87 13.18 -9.40
C LEU A 71 -6.28 12.99 -9.96
N GLN A 72 -6.36 13.02 -11.29
CA GLN A 72 -7.52 12.54 -12.02
C GLN A 72 -7.58 11.00 -12.01
N GLU A 73 -8.77 10.42 -12.22
CA GLU A 73 -8.92 8.95 -12.15
C GLU A 73 -8.03 8.20 -13.16
N ASN A 74 -7.87 8.74 -14.36
CA ASN A 74 -7.00 8.20 -15.40
C ASN A 74 -5.50 8.29 -15.05
N GLU A 75 -5.10 9.29 -14.28
CA GLU A 75 -3.71 9.44 -13.81
C GLU A 75 -3.39 8.39 -12.75
N LEU A 76 -4.31 8.15 -11.81
CA LEU A 76 -4.16 7.07 -10.82
C LEU A 76 -4.05 5.70 -11.51
N ASP A 77 -4.93 5.43 -12.47
CA ASP A 77 -4.90 4.21 -13.28
C ASP A 77 -3.54 4.04 -13.99
N THR A 78 -3.00 5.14 -14.52
CA THR A 78 -1.68 5.15 -15.19
C THR A 78 -0.55 4.88 -14.20
N LEU A 79 -0.56 5.52 -13.03
CA LEU A 79 0.45 5.30 -11.98
C LEU A 79 0.46 3.85 -11.50
N ILE A 80 -0.72 3.25 -11.33
CA ILE A 80 -0.85 1.84 -10.96
C ILE A 80 -0.35 0.91 -12.08
N ARG A 81 -0.45 1.28 -13.36
CA ARG A 81 0.11 0.47 -14.44
C ARG A 81 1.63 0.53 -14.52
N ILE A 82 2.22 1.71 -14.40
CA ILE A 82 3.64 1.92 -14.70
C ILE A 82 4.57 1.60 -13.51
N HIS A 83 4.13 1.83 -12.28
CA HIS A 83 4.96 1.61 -11.09
C HIS A 83 4.67 0.23 -10.48
N PRO A 84 5.57 -0.74 -10.54
CA PRO A 84 5.36 -2.04 -9.90
C PRO A 84 5.30 -1.96 -8.37
N GLU A 85 6.02 -1.03 -7.75
CA GLU A 85 6.09 -0.88 -6.29
C GLU A 85 5.44 0.43 -5.87
N ILE A 86 4.34 0.34 -5.10
CA ILE A 86 3.54 1.53 -4.77
C ILE A 86 3.21 1.53 -3.28
N VAL A 87 3.38 2.70 -2.67
CA VAL A 87 2.93 3.00 -1.31
C VAL A 87 2.02 4.22 -1.35
N PHE A 88 0.78 4.06 -0.91
CA PHE A 88 -0.12 5.16 -0.63
C PHE A 88 -0.11 5.48 0.87
N ALA A 89 0.30 6.68 1.24
CA ALA A 89 0.43 7.14 2.63
C ALA A 89 -0.54 8.28 2.94
N ARG A 90 -0.82 8.56 4.22
CA ARG A 90 -1.78 9.59 4.66
C ARG A 90 -3.15 9.49 3.97
N THR A 91 -3.60 8.28 3.65
CA THR A 91 -4.88 8.05 2.94
C THR A 91 -6.09 8.10 3.87
N SER A 92 -7.21 8.63 3.35
CA SER A 92 -8.52 8.53 3.98
C SER A 92 -9.24 7.22 3.63
N PRO A 93 -10.27 6.79 4.39
CA PRO A 93 -11.08 5.62 4.03
C PRO A 93 -11.67 5.68 2.62
N VAL A 94 -12.09 6.87 2.17
CA VAL A 94 -12.60 7.10 0.81
C VAL A 94 -11.50 6.89 -0.22
N GLN A 95 -10.28 7.33 0.07
CA GLN A 95 -9.13 7.13 -0.83
C GLN A 95 -8.72 5.67 -0.94
N LYS A 96 -8.83 4.89 0.14
CA LYS A 96 -8.60 3.43 0.06
C LYS A 96 -9.57 2.77 -0.92
N LEU A 97 -10.84 3.17 -0.88
CA LEU A 97 -11.85 2.71 -1.84
C LEU A 97 -11.50 3.13 -3.28
N GLN A 98 -11.12 4.38 -3.50
CA GLN A 98 -10.72 4.89 -4.82
C GLN A 98 -9.55 4.09 -5.43
N ILE A 99 -8.57 3.68 -4.62
CA ILE A 99 -7.45 2.86 -5.06
C ILE A 99 -7.92 1.46 -5.51
N VAL A 100 -8.82 0.83 -4.75
CA VAL A 100 -9.42 -0.47 -5.13
C VAL A 100 -10.19 -0.35 -6.44
N GLU A 101 -11.00 0.71 -6.59
CA GLU A 101 -11.76 0.95 -7.81
C GLU A 101 -10.87 1.19 -9.02
N SER A 102 -9.75 1.90 -8.85
CA SER A 102 -8.74 2.07 -9.89
C SER A 102 -8.15 0.72 -10.33
N CYS A 103 -7.70 -0.11 -9.40
CA CYS A 103 -7.22 -1.47 -9.72
C CYS A 103 -8.27 -2.30 -10.47
N GLN A 104 -9.54 -2.22 -10.08
CA GLN A 104 -10.64 -2.92 -10.74
C GLN A 104 -10.93 -2.38 -12.14
N ARG A 105 -10.88 -1.06 -12.37
CA ARG A 105 -10.98 -0.46 -13.73
C ARG A 105 -9.86 -0.92 -14.64
N LEU A 106 -8.69 -1.20 -14.08
CA LEU A 106 -7.57 -1.80 -14.79
C LEU A 106 -7.75 -3.30 -15.08
N HIS A 107 -8.91 -3.88 -14.74
CA HIS A 107 -9.27 -5.29 -14.90
C HIS A 107 -8.37 -6.23 -14.07
N LEU A 108 -7.85 -5.75 -12.93
CA LEU A 108 -7.12 -6.55 -11.97
C LEU A 108 -8.09 -7.15 -10.95
N ILE A 109 -7.82 -8.40 -10.53
CA ILE A 109 -8.49 -8.99 -9.37
C ILE A 109 -7.82 -8.47 -8.09
N THR A 110 -8.61 -7.90 -7.19
CA THR A 110 -8.16 -7.19 -6.00
C THR A 110 -8.46 -7.96 -4.73
N ALA A 111 -7.41 -8.20 -3.94
CA ALA A 111 -7.54 -8.65 -2.56
C ALA A 111 -7.13 -7.50 -1.62
N VAL A 112 -7.96 -7.19 -0.63
CA VAL A 112 -7.67 -6.18 0.38
C VAL A 112 -7.55 -6.84 1.74
N THR A 113 -6.45 -6.56 2.44
CA THR A 113 -6.23 -6.97 3.83
C THR A 113 -6.31 -5.76 4.74
N GLY A 114 -7.13 -5.81 5.79
CA GLY A 114 -7.30 -4.71 6.73
C GLY A 114 -7.78 -5.16 8.10
N ASP A 115 -7.62 -4.32 9.11
CA ASP A 115 -7.92 -4.63 10.51
C ASP A 115 -8.91 -3.63 11.15
N GLY A 116 -9.10 -2.46 10.53
CA GLY A 116 -9.86 -1.37 11.11
C GLY A 116 -11.18 -1.05 10.39
N VAL A 117 -12.03 -0.28 11.08
CA VAL A 117 -13.24 0.31 10.48
C VAL A 117 -12.91 1.19 9.27
N ASN A 118 -11.71 1.76 9.22
CA ASN A 118 -11.20 2.56 8.12
C ASN A 118 -11.06 1.78 6.80
N ASP A 119 -10.90 0.46 6.87
CA ASP A 119 -10.75 -0.40 5.69
C ASP A 119 -12.08 -0.97 5.19
N SER A 120 -13.16 -0.82 5.96
CA SER A 120 -14.47 -1.42 5.66
C SER A 120 -14.97 -1.15 4.24
N PRO A 121 -14.89 0.09 3.69
CA PRO A 121 -15.34 0.35 2.32
C PRO A 121 -14.48 -0.39 1.29
N ALA A 122 -13.16 -0.36 1.46
CA ALA A 122 -12.22 -1.02 0.56
C ALA A 122 -12.33 -2.55 0.62
N LEU A 123 -12.45 -3.12 1.83
CA LEU A 123 -12.68 -4.55 2.06
C LEU A 123 -13.96 -5.05 1.40
N LYS A 124 -15.04 -4.26 1.47
CA LYS A 124 -16.31 -4.62 0.85
C LYS A 124 -16.28 -4.50 -0.67
N LYS A 125 -15.50 -3.56 -1.22
CA LYS A 125 -15.42 -3.32 -2.66
C LYS A 125 -14.50 -4.32 -3.37
N ALA A 126 -13.44 -4.75 -2.69
CA ALA A 126 -12.48 -5.72 -3.22
C ALA A 126 -13.17 -7.02 -3.65
N ASP A 127 -12.57 -7.70 -4.63
CA ASP A 127 -13.04 -9.02 -5.05
C ASP A 127 -12.92 -10.04 -3.90
N ILE A 128 -11.89 -9.86 -3.06
CA ILE A 128 -11.68 -10.61 -1.83
C ILE A 128 -11.27 -9.65 -0.70
N GLY A 129 -12.12 -9.54 0.32
CA GLY A 129 -11.80 -8.82 1.56
C GLY A 129 -11.33 -9.79 2.64
N VAL A 130 -10.14 -9.55 3.22
CA VAL A 130 -9.58 -10.32 4.34
C VAL A 130 -9.46 -9.41 5.55
N SER A 131 -10.30 -9.64 6.55
CA SER A 131 -10.22 -8.94 7.83
C SER A 131 -9.34 -9.69 8.82
N MET A 132 -8.59 -8.94 9.62
CA MET A 132 -7.81 -9.50 10.73
C MET A 132 -8.75 -9.74 11.93
N GLY A 133 -9.06 -11.01 12.19
CA GLY A 133 -9.92 -11.41 13.30
C GLY A 133 -9.13 -11.56 14.60
N ILE A 134 -9.10 -10.50 15.42
CA ILE A 134 -8.48 -10.44 16.76
C ILE A 134 -6.94 -10.50 16.72
N THR A 135 -6.32 -9.60 17.45
CA THR A 135 -4.87 -9.37 17.50
C THR A 135 -4.23 -9.89 18.77
#